data_AF-A0A7G6YCC5-F1
#
_entry.id   AF-A0A7G6YCC5-F1
#
_cell.length_a   1.000
_cell.length_b   1.000
_cell.length_c   1.000
_cell.angle_alpha   90.00
_cell.angle_beta   90.00
_cell.angle_gamma   90.00
#
_symmetry.space_group_name_H-M   'P 1'
#
loop_
_entity.id
_entity.type
_entity.pdbx_description
1 polymer ?
#
loop_
_entity_poly.entity_id
_entity_poly.type
_entity_poly.pdbx_seq_one_letter_code
_entity_poly.pdbx_strand_id
1 'polypeptide(L)'
;MSGEGSTDDARPGHDLPDSRGRTGLHHAGRALSGNPSVRVTDVEVVSDGWHVLRRTTFDYRGRDGSWVRQARETYDRGNGATVLLYDPVARTLLLTRQFRFPAYVNGHPDGMLVEAAAGLLDGDAPEEAIRREAAEELGVRVGALAHLFDLFMSPGSVTERVHFYAAEYRPGEISGGGGVAEEGEEIEPVVVGYDEALAMVADGRIVDGKTVILLQWAGLNLF
;
A
#
# COMPACT_ATOMS: atom_id res chain seq x y z
N MET A 1 -48.02 -0.17 -25.96
CA MET A 1 -46.64 0.34 -25.82
C MET A 1 -46.37 0.51 -24.34
N SER A 2 -46.14 -0.60 -23.66
CA SER A 2 -45.68 -0.68 -22.29
C SER A 2 -44.17 -0.59 -22.33
N GLY A 3 -43.60 0.48 -21.76
CA GLY A 3 -42.16 0.67 -21.68
C GLY A 3 -41.54 -0.47 -20.88
N GLU A 4 -40.69 -1.24 -21.52
CA GLU A 4 -39.76 -2.16 -20.86
C GLU A 4 -38.85 -1.30 -19.98
N GLY A 5 -38.96 -1.47 -18.66
CA GLY A 5 -37.95 -0.98 -17.75
C GLY A 5 -36.64 -1.68 -18.09
N SER A 6 -35.64 -0.91 -18.54
CA SER A 6 -34.28 -1.39 -18.77
C SER A 6 -33.80 -2.12 -17.51
N THR A 7 -33.56 -3.42 -17.64
CA THR A 7 -33.02 -4.30 -16.58
C THR A 7 -31.48 -4.33 -16.60
N ASP A 8 -30.82 -3.26 -17.03
CA ASP A 8 -29.40 -3.30 -17.41
C ASP A 8 -28.49 -2.31 -16.66
N ASP A 9 -28.84 -1.92 -15.42
CA ASP A 9 -28.10 -0.89 -14.68
C ASP A 9 -27.49 -1.40 -13.36
N ALA A 10 -27.18 -2.70 -13.30
CA ALA A 10 -26.46 -3.27 -12.17
C ALA A 10 -25.00 -2.81 -12.22
N ARG A 11 -24.59 -1.97 -11.27
CA ARG A 11 -23.24 -1.38 -11.24
C ARG A 11 -22.28 -2.24 -10.41
N PRO A 12 -21.06 -2.54 -10.89
CA PRO A 12 -20.05 -3.21 -10.06
C PRO A 12 -19.71 -2.39 -8.81
N GLY A 13 -19.39 -3.09 -7.73
CA GLY A 13 -19.27 -2.51 -6.39
C GLY A 13 -20.59 -2.02 -5.76
N HIS A 14 -21.67 -1.82 -6.53
CA HIS A 14 -23.01 -1.58 -5.99
C HIS A 14 -23.77 -2.90 -5.85
N ASP A 15 -24.28 -3.38 -6.97
CA ASP A 15 -25.21 -4.52 -7.08
C ASP A 15 -24.49 -5.76 -7.63
N LEU A 16 -23.41 -5.55 -8.39
CA LEU A 16 -22.50 -6.60 -8.84
C LEU A 16 -21.20 -6.57 -8.04
N PRO A 17 -20.51 -7.71 -7.84
CA PRO A 17 -19.21 -7.73 -7.18
C PRO A 17 -18.15 -6.90 -7.94
N ASP A 18 -17.29 -6.19 -7.21
CA ASP A 18 -16.08 -5.57 -7.79
C ASP A 18 -15.00 -6.63 -8.11
N SER A 19 -13.85 -6.20 -8.61
CA SER A 19 -12.69 -7.07 -8.90
C SER A 19 -12.17 -7.86 -7.70
N ARG A 20 -12.60 -7.51 -6.47
CA ARG A 20 -12.28 -8.19 -5.21
C ARG A 20 -13.49 -8.90 -4.59
N GLY A 21 -14.57 -9.07 -5.35
CA GLY A 21 -15.77 -9.78 -4.91
C GLY A 21 -16.68 -8.99 -3.97
N ARG A 22 -16.49 -7.67 -3.81
CA ARG A 22 -17.23 -6.83 -2.84
C ARG A 22 -18.44 -6.16 -3.47
N THR A 23 -19.54 -6.03 -2.71
CA THR A 23 -20.75 -5.28 -3.08
C THR A 23 -21.09 -4.24 -2.01
N GLY A 24 -22.08 -3.37 -2.28
CA GLY A 24 -22.53 -2.37 -1.31
C GLY A 24 -21.49 -1.29 -0.98
N LEU A 25 -20.54 -1.04 -1.89
CA LEU A 25 -19.45 -0.07 -1.69
C LEU A 25 -19.93 1.37 -1.51
N HIS A 26 -21.14 1.70 -1.99
CA HIS A 26 -21.84 2.96 -1.76
C HIS A 26 -22.46 3.10 -0.36
N HIS A 27 -22.29 2.09 0.50
CA HIS A 27 -22.59 2.17 1.92
C HIS A 27 -21.32 2.28 2.78
N ALA A 28 -20.13 2.19 2.18
CA ALA A 28 -18.86 2.23 2.90
C ALA A 28 -18.76 3.51 3.77
N GLY A 29 -18.68 3.33 5.09
CA GLY A 29 -18.56 4.43 6.04
C GLY A 29 -19.87 5.16 6.40
N ARG A 30 -21.01 4.87 5.76
CA ARG A 30 -22.31 5.52 6.05
C ARG A 30 -22.74 5.41 7.52
N ALA A 31 -22.39 4.30 8.17
CA ALA A 31 -22.75 4.02 9.56
C ALA A 31 -21.67 4.42 10.59
N LEU A 32 -20.59 5.10 10.17
CA LEU A 32 -19.53 5.51 11.09
C LEU A 32 -20.07 6.50 12.13
N SER A 33 -19.85 6.16 13.40
CA SER A 33 -20.31 6.94 14.55
C SER A 33 -19.19 7.22 15.57
N GLY A 34 -17.97 6.75 15.32
CA GLY A 34 -16.83 6.89 16.23
C GLY A 34 -16.34 8.33 16.43
N ASN A 35 -16.69 9.26 15.53
CA ASN A 35 -16.44 10.69 15.70
C ASN A 35 -17.77 11.45 15.69
N PRO A 36 -18.27 11.96 16.84
CA PRO A 36 -19.56 12.63 16.92
C PRO A 36 -19.62 13.98 16.17
N SER A 37 -18.47 14.49 15.74
CA SER A 37 -18.36 15.70 14.92
C SER A 37 -18.36 15.41 13.41
N VAL A 38 -18.58 14.16 12.99
CA VAL A 38 -18.70 13.77 11.59
C VAL A 38 -20.05 13.08 11.38
N ARG A 39 -20.74 13.43 10.30
CA ARG A 39 -21.97 12.75 9.86
C ARG A 39 -21.87 12.47 8.37
N VAL A 40 -21.74 11.20 7.99
CA VAL A 40 -21.67 10.83 6.57
C VAL A 40 -23.07 10.90 5.97
N THR A 41 -23.24 11.74 4.95
CA THR A 41 -24.53 12.01 4.32
C THR A 41 -24.65 11.39 2.94
N ASP A 42 -23.54 11.17 2.24
CA ASP A 42 -23.52 10.48 0.94
C ASP A 42 -22.20 9.76 0.62
N VAL A 43 -22.29 8.68 -0.15
CA VAL A 43 -21.14 7.92 -0.65
C VAL A 43 -21.44 7.47 -2.08
N GLU A 44 -20.64 7.97 -3.01
CA GLU A 44 -20.69 7.69 -4.44
C GLU A 44 -19.48 6.83 -4.83
N VAL A 45 -19.68 5.75 -5.57
CA VAL A 45 -18.59 5.02 -6.23
C VAL A 45 -18.30 5.73 -7.56
N VAL A 46 -17.17 6.43 -7.63
CA VAL A 46 -16.75 7.22 -8.80
C VAL A 46 -16.05 6.34 -9.82
N SER A 47 -15.28 5.35 -9.36
CA SER A 47 -14.63 4.34 -10.20
C SER A 47 -14.43 3.04 -9.43
N ASP A 48 -14.54 1.91 -10.12
CA ASP A 48 -14.41 0.54 -9.63
C ASP A 48 -13.50 -0.30 -10.55
N GLY A 49 -12.47 0.32 -11.12
CA GLY A 49 -11.49 -0.35 -11.99
C GLY A 49 -10.50 -1.24 -11.22
N TRP A 50 -9.20 -0.94 -11.33
CA TRP A 50 -8.18 -1.70 -10.60
C TRP A 50 -8.37 -1.62 -9.07
N HIS A 51 -8.76 -0.45 -8.58
CA HIS A 51 -9.15 -0.21 -7.19
C HIS A 51 -10.33 0.76 -7.16
N VAL A 52 -10.90 0.98 -5.97
CA VAL A 52 -12.17 1.70 -5.84
C VAL A 52 -11.93 3.15 -5.45
N LEU A 53 -12.39 4.08 -6.28
CA LEU A 53 -12.46 5.51 -5.97
C LEU A 53 -13.87 5.85 -5.50
N ARG A 54 -13.98 6.44 -4.31
CA ARG A 54 -15.26 6.91 -3.76
C ARG A 54 -15.23 8.40 -3.53
N ARG A 55 -16.38 9.06 -3.71
CA ARG A 55 -16.63 10.41 -3.20
C ARG A 55 -17.57 10.32 -2.01
N THR A 56 -17.13 10.79 -0.86
CA THR A 56 -17.93 10.81 0.37
C THR A 56 -18.29 12.25 0.72
N THR A 57 -19.59 12.51 0.81
CA THR A 57 -20.13 13.78 1.33
C THR A 57 -20.50 13.60 2.80
N PHE A 58 -20.07 14.53 3.64
CA PHE A 58 -20.32 14.49 5.07
C PHE A 58 -20.45 15.89 5.66
N ASP A 59 -21.18 16.00 6.76
CA ASP A 59 -21.21 17.20 7.58
C ASP A 59 -20.14 17.07 8.67
N TYR A 60 -19.29 18.09 8.81
CA TYR A 60 -18.25 18.17 9.83
C TYR A 60 -18.53 19.33 10.78
N ARG A 61 -18.49 19.06 12.07
CA ARG A 61 -18.64 20.09 13.10
C ARG A 61 -17.28 20.67 13.45
N GLY A 62 -17.08 21.94 13.10
CA GLY A 62 -15.88 22.71 13.40
C GLY A 62 -15.71 22.97 14.90
N ARG A 63 -14.55 23.51 15.28
CA ARG A 63 -14.23 23.86 16.68
C ARG A 63 -15.15 24.94 17.26
N ASP A 64 -15.73 25.78 16.40
CA ASP A 64 -16.71 26.81 16.76
C ASP A 64 -18.14 26.25 16.94
N GLY A 65 -18.31 24.94 16.74
CA GLY A 65 -19.61 24.26 16.82
C GLY A 65 -20.45 24.34 15.55
N SER A 66 -20.01 25.08 14.53
CA SER A 66 -20.70 25.18 13.25
C SER A 66 -20.58 23.87 12.45
N TRP A 67 -21.63 23.53 11.71
CA TRP A 67 -21.62 22.39 10.79
C TRP A 67 -21.34 22.87 9.38
N VAL A 68 -20.37 22.26 8.72
CA VAL A 68 -20.01 22.54 7.32
C VAL A 68 -20.09 21.25 6.53
N ARG A 69 -20.82 21.28 5.41
CA ARG A 69 -20.84 20.18 4.44
C ARG A 69 -19.55 20.17 3.64
N GLN A 70 -18.93 19.00 3.56
CA GLN A 70 -17.70 18.77 2.81
C GLN A 70 -17.83 17.51 1.94
N ALA A 71 -16.99 17.43 0.92
CA ALA A 71 -16.79 16.22 0.14
C ALA A 71 -15.31 15.87 0.04
N ARG A 72 -14.98 14.58 0.05
CA ARG A 72 -13.62 14.06 -0.18
C ARG A 72 -13.68 12.87 -1.12
N GLU A 73 -12.68 12.76 -1.97
CA GLU A 73 -12.43 11.55 -2.73
C GLU A 73 -11.40 10.70 -2.00
N THR A 74 -11.68 9.40 -1.88
CA THR A 74 -10.78 8.43 -1.26
C THR A 74 -10.57 7.24 -2.16
N TYR A 75 -9.31 6.92 -2.43
CA TYR A 75 -8.89 5.77 -3.23
C TYR A 75 -8.57 4.57 -2.32
N ASP A 76 -9.37 3.53 -2.46
CA ASP A 76 -9.30 2.29 -1.68
C ASP A 76 -8.60 1.20 -2.46
N ARG A 77 -7.29 1.10 -2.21
CA ARG A 77 -6.40 0.09 -2.78
C ARG A 77 -6.23 -1.13 -1.89
N GLY A 78 -6.93 -1.20 -0.75
CA GLY A 78 -6.64 -2.17 0.31
C GLY A 78 -5.47 -1.74 1.20
N ASN A 79 -5.07 -2.64 2.09
CA ASN A 79 -3.91 -2.48 2.96
C ASN A 79 -2.77 -3.35 2.44
N GLY A 80 -1.56 -3.09 2.91
CA GLY A 80 -0.37 -3.87 2.55
C GLY A 80 0.54 -4.15 3.74
N ALA A 81 1.61 -4.88 3.46
CA ALA A 81 2.70 -5.12 4.40
C ALA A 81 4.05 -4.89 3.71
N THR A 82 5.08 -4.55 4.49
CA THR A 82 6.45 -4.36 3.99
C THR A 82 7.46 -4.88 5.00
N VAL A 83 8.63 -5.35 4.53
CA VAL A 83 9.71 -5.85 5.39
C VAL A 83 11.05 -5.26 4.98
N LEU A 84 11.82 -4.80 5.97
CA LEU A 84 13.25 -4.58 5.81
C LEU A 84 13.99 -5.89 6.05
N LEU A 85 14.65 -6.41 5.02
CA LEU A 85 15.55 -7.54 5.12
C LEU A 85 16.98 -7.03 5.31
N TYR A 86 17.64 -7.45 6.39
CA TYR A 86 19.00 -7.01 6.72
C TYR A 86 19.93 -8.16 7.10
N ASP A 87 21.22 -7.99 6.84
CA ASP A 87 22.30 -8.82 7.38
C ASP A 87 23.07 -7.95 8.40
N PRO A 88 22.95 -8.24 9.72
CA PRO A 88 23.60 -7.44 10.75
C PRO A 88 25.13 -7.60 10.76
N VAL A 89 25.65 -8.72 10.25
CA VAL A 89 27.10 -8.99 10.20
C VAL A 89 27.74 -8.21 9.05
N ALA A 90 27.15 -8.29 7.86
CA ALA A 90 27.63 -7.58 6.68
C ALA A 90 27.23 -6.09 6.67
N ARG A 91 26.29 -5.68 7.53
CA ARG A 91 25.63 -4.35 7.51
C ARG A 91 25.03 -4.04 6.13
N THR A 92 24.42 -5.05 5.52
CA THR A 92 23.77 -4.93 4.21
C THR A 92 22.26 -5.09 4.33
N LEU A 93 21.56 -4.56 3.34
CA LEU A 93 20.12 -4.64 3.18
C LEU A 93 19.80 -5.32 1.86
N LEU A 94 18.71 -6.07 1.82
CA LEU A 94 18.13 -6.58 0.59
C LEU A 94 16.85 -5.81 0.28
N LEU A 95 16.90 -5.08 -0.83
CA LEU A 95 15.85 -4.23 -1.37
C LEU A 95 15.42 -4.78 -2.75
N THR A 96 14.32 -4.26 -3.28
CA THR A 96 13.84 -4.50 -4.64
C THR A 96 14.12 -3.29 -5.52
N ARG A 97 14.23 -3.48 -6.83
CA ARG A 97 14.18 -2.43 -7.84
C ARG A 97 13.16 -2.79 -8.90
N GLN A 98 12.15 -1.95 -9.09
CA GLN A 98 11.02 -2.24 -9.98
C GLN A 98 10.41 -0.98 -10.59
N PHE A 99 9.70 -1.14 -11.71
CA PHE A 99 9.06 -0.03 -12.41
C PHE A 99 7.76 0.40 -11.71
N ARG A 100 7.61 1.70 -11.43
CA ARG A 100 6.40 2.30 -10.87
C ARG A 100 5.88 3.40 -11.80
N PHE A 101 4.89 3.07 -12.62
CA PHE A 101 4.25 4.02 -13.54
C PHE A 101 3.78 5.32 -12.85
N PRO A 102 3.14 5.31 -11.66
CA PRO A 102 2.72 6.55 -10.99
C PRO A 102 3.88 7.50 -10.65
N ALA A 103 5.05 6.96 -10.30
CA ALA A 103 6.24 7.78 -10.05
C ALA A 103 6.81 8.31 -11.37
N TYR A 104 6.82 7.47 -12.43
CA TYR A 104 7.31 7.86 -13.75
C TYR A 104 6.49 9.01 -14.36
N VAL A 105 5.16 8.88 -14.38
CA VAL A 105 4.28 9.94 -14.90
C VAL A 105 4.34 11.21 -14.06
N ASN A 106 4.82 11.12 -12.81
CA ASN A 106 5.03 12.24 -11.90
C ASN A 106 6.50 12.73 -11.84
N GLY A 107 7.33 12.39 -12.83
CA GLY A 107 8.65 13.00 -13.02
C GLY A 107 9.84 12.24 -12.47
N HIS A 108 9.69 10.98 -12.01
CA HIS A 108 10.84 10.11 -11.81
C HIS A 108 11.57 9.89 -13.15
N PRO A 109 12.91 9.92 -13.22
CA PRO A 109 13.65 9.90 -14.49
C PRO A 109 13.39 8.66 -15.36
N ASP A 110 13.24 7.49 -14.76
CA ASP A 110 13.07 6.21 -15.45
C ASP A 110 11.93 5.34 -14.86
N GLY A 111 11.23 5.85 -13.84
CA GLY A 111 10.24 5.07 -13.08
C GLY A 111 10.76 3.89 -12.25
N MET A 112 12.07 3.62 -12.23
CA MET A 112 12.64 2.46 -11.51
C MET A 112 12.97 2.86 -10.07
N LEU A 113 12.13 2.44 -9.12
CA LEU A 113 12.30 2.74 -7.71
C LEU A 113 13.05 1.62 -7.01
N VAL A 114 13.93 1.99 -6.08
CA VAL A 114 14.52 1.06 -5.11
C VAL A 114 13.67 1.08 -3.84
N GLU A 115 13.16 -0.08 -3.43
CA GLU A 115 12.13 -0.21 -2.40
C GLU A 115 12.43 -1.36 -1.42
N ALA A 116 11.89 -1.29 -0.21
CA ALA A 116 11.73 -2.46 0.65
C ALA A 116 10.66 -3.39 0.04
N ALA A 117 10.85 -4.70 0.21
CA ALA A 117 9.87 -5.68 -0.24
C ALA A 117 8.49 -5.40 0.38
N ALA A 118 7.46 -5.46 -0.44
CA ALA A 118 6.12 -5.07 -0.03
C ALA A 118 5.04 -5.56 -1.00
N GLY A 119 3.85 -5.82 -0.45
CA GLY A 119 2.69 -6.13 -1.27
C GLY A 119 1.37 -5.97 -0.52
N LEU A 120 0.28 -6.24 -1.24
CA LEU A 120 -1.07 -6.17 -0.68
C LEU A 120 -1.33 -7.34 0.26
N LEU A 121 -2.26 -7.14 1.19
CA LEU A 121 -2.66 -8.23 2.08
C LEU A 121 -3.46 -9.33 1.36
N ASP A 122 -4.27 -8.96 0.37
CA ASP A 122 -5.11 -9.88 -0.44
C ASP A 122 -5.90 -10.94 0.36
N GLY A 123 -6.29 -10.59 1.59
CA GLY A 123 -7.08 -11.44 2.49
C GLY A 123 -6.25 -12.17 3.54
N ASP A 124 -4.94 -12.21 3.39
CA ASP A 124 -4.00 -12.82 4.34
C ASP A 124 -3.79 -11.96 5.60
N ALA A 125 -3.29 -12.59 6.66
CA ALA A 125 -2.74 -11.84 7.78
C ALA A 125 -1.47 -11.07 7.34
N PRO A 126 -1.18 -9.89 7.90
CA PRO A 126 -0.01 -9.10 7.46
C PRO A 126 1.34 -9.81 7.51
N GLU A 127 1.56 -10.69 8.48
CA GLU A 127 2.77 -11.52 8.56
C GLU A 127 2.83 -12.59 7.46
N GLU A 128 1.68 -13.16 7.08
CA GLU A 128 1.60 -14.18 6.03
C GLU A 128 1.83 -13.54 4.67
N ALA A 129 1.17 -12.41 4.41
CA ALA A 129 1.34 -11.62 3.20
C ALA A 129 2.82 -11.27 3.00
N ILE A 130 3.49 -10.67 3.98
CA ILE A 130 4.87 -10.22 3.76
C ILE A 130 5.87 -11.36 3.62
N ARG A 131 5.58 -12.55 4.17
CA ARG A 131 6.39 -13.75 3.93
C ARG A 131 6.23 -14.25 2.50
N ARG A 132 5.00 -14.22 1.97
CA ARG A 132 4.69 -14.56 0.58
C ARG A 132 5.43 -13.60 -0.36
N GLU A 133 5.25 -12.30 -0.16
CA GLU A 133 5.90 -11.25 -0.97
C GLU A 133 7.44 -11.36 -0.94
N ALA A 134 8.06 -11.52 0.23
CA ALA A 134 9.51 -11.68 0.30
C ALA A 134 10.04 -12.93 -0.43
N ALA A 135 9.24 -14.00 -0.49
CA ALA A 135 9.58 -15.19 -1.26
C ALA A 135 9.37 -14.99 -2.77
N GLU A 136 8.32 -14.30 -3.18
CA GLU A 136 7.97 -14.03 -4.59
C GLU A 136 8.89 -12.97 -5.23
N GLU A 137 9.09 -11.83 -4.55
CA GLU A 137 9.89 -10.71 -5.06
C GLU A 137 11.40 -11.02 -5.00
N LEU A 138 11.87 -11.57 -3.88
CA LEU A 138 13.29 -11.66 -3.54
C LEU A 138 13.82 -13.09 -3.38
N GLY A 139 12.95 -14.10 -3.48
CA GLY A 139 13.36 -15.49 -3.28
C GLY A 139 13.77 -15.82 -1.85
N VAL A 140 13.38 -15.01 -0.85
CA VAL A 140 13.82 -15.16 0.55
C VAL A 140 12.71 -15.77 1.40
N ARG A 141 13.02 -16.90 2.05
CA ARG A 141 12.17 -17.45 3.11
C ARG A 141 12.47 -16.75 4.43
N VAL A 142 11.64 -15.78 4.78
CA VAL A 142 11.80 -14.99 6.00
C VAL A 142 11.56 -15.84 7.26
N GLY A 143 12.47 -15.72 8.24
CA GLY A 143 12.38 -16.39 9.55
C GLY A 143 11.53 -15.61 10.56
N ALA A 144 12.11 -15.26 11.71
CA ALA A 144 11.42 -14.43 12.69
C ALA A 144 11.16 -13.02 12.13
N LEU A 145 9.91 -12.55 12.26
CA LEU A 145 9.52 -11.19 11.90
C LEU A 145 9.41 -10.34 13.16
N ALA A 146 10.01 -9.15 13.14
CA ALA A 146 9.75 -8.12 14.13
C ALA A 146 8.72 -7.15 13.55
N HIS A 147 7.51 -7.09 14.11
CA HIS A 147 6.55 -6.02 13.82
C HIS A 147 7.05 -4.71 14.39
N LEU A 148 6.97 -3.63 13.61
CA LEU A 148 7.48 -2.31 13.99
C LEU A 148 6.34 -1.33 14.25
N PHE A 149 5.45 -1.16 13.27
CA PHE A 149 4.34 -0.20 13.33
C PHE A 149 3.35 -0.42 12.19
N ASP A 150 2.17 0.17 12.34
CA ASP A 150 1.14 0.27 11.29
C ASP A 150 0.91 1.74 10.94
N LEU A 151 1.14 2.13 9.68
CA LEU A 151 1.08 3.53 9.26
C LEU A 151 0.13 3.73 8.09
N PHE A 152 -0.60 4.85 8.10
CA PHE A 152 -1.27 5.36 6.90
C PHE A 152 -0.26 6.15 6.06
N MET A 153 -0.10 5.79 4.79
CA MET A 153 0.96 6.37 3.96
C MET A 153 0.58 7.72 3.34
N SER A 154 -0.70 7.89 2.95
CA SER A 154 -1.21 9.15 2.39
C SER A 154 -2.67 9.41 2.84
N PRO A 155 -2.91 9.67 4.14
CA PRO A 155 -4.25 9.72 4.73
C PRO A 155 -5.13 10.89 4.26
N GLY A 156 -4.61 11.76 3.38
CA GLY A 156 -5.40 12.83 2.76
C GLY A 156 -6.39 12.32 1.71
N SER A 157 -6.07 11.22 1.03
CA SER A 157 -6.86 10.71 -0.11
C SER A 157 -6.76 9.20 -0.35
N VAL A 158 -5.85 8.48 0.33
CA VAL A 158 -5.67 7.03 0.16
C VAL A 158 -5.97 6.34 1.49
N THR A 159 -6.76 5.26 1.45
CA THR A 159 -7.18 4.55 2.67
C THR A 159 -6.14 3.56 3.19
N GLU A 160 -5.07 3.34 2.42
CA GLU A 160 -4.06 2.32 2.66
C GLU A 160 -3.36 2.51 4.01
N ARG A 161 -3.40 1.44 4.79
CA ARG A 161 -2.52 1.22 5.94
C ARG A 161 -1.50 0.15 5.58
N VAL A 162 -0.23 0.42 5.87
CA VAL A 162 0.87 -0.52 5.66
C VAL A 162 1.37 -1.02 7.01
N HIS A 163 1.54 -2.33 7.11
CA HIS A 163 2.11 -3.04 8.26
C HIS A 163 3.62 -3.23 8.05
N PHE A 164 4.44 -2.70 8.95
CA PHE A 164 5.89 -2.68 8.79
C PHE A 164 6.58 -3.75 9.63
N TYR A 165 7.53 -4.43 9.01
CA TYR A 165 8.32 -5.47 9.62
C TYR A 165 9.82 -5.29 9.37
N ALA A 166 10.63 -5.96 10.18
CA ALA A 166 12.04 -6.20 9.91
C ALA A 166 12.37 -7.67 10.16
N ALA A 167 13.31 -8.21 9.38
CA ALA A 167 13.84 -9.55 9.59
C ALA A 167 15.28 -9.66 9.11
N GLU A 168 16.04 -10.50 9.82
CA GLU A 168 17.35 -10.93 9.33
C GLU A 168 17.17 -11.82 8.09
N TYR A 169 18.06 -11.67 7.12
CA TYR A 169 18.23 -12.63 6.02
C TYR A 169 19.70 -13.01 5.89
N ARG A 170 19.97 -14.15 5.25
CA ARG A 170 21.33 -14.53 4.85
C ARG A 170 21.45 -14.52 3.33
N PRO A 171 22.56 -14.01 2.75
CA PRO A 171 22.73 -13.98 1.30
C PRO A 171 22.56 -15.33 0.58
N GLY A 172 22.91 -16.44 1.25
CA GLY A 172 22.71 -17.79 0.71
C GLY A 172 21.26 -18.28 0.70
N GLU A 173 20.32 -17.53 1.26
CA GLU A 173 18.89 -17.84 1.29
C GLU A 173 18.13 -17.23 0.09
N ILE A 174 18.80 -16.44 -0.74
CA ILE A 174 18.22 -15.91 -1.99
C ILE A 174 18.12 -17.05 -3.00
N SER A 175 16.91 -17.53 -3.25
CA SER A 175 16.64 -18.56 -4.26
C SER A 175 15.53 -18.11 -5.21
N GLY A 176 15.90 -17.70 -6.42
CA GLY A 176 14.93 -17.14 -7.37
C GLY A 176 14.54 -15.70 -7.01
N GLY A 177 13.25 -15.38 -7.14
CA GLY A 177 12.72 -14.03 -7.09
C GLY A 177 12.37 -13.51 -8.48
N GLY A 178 12.09 -12.21 -8.60
CA GLY A 178 11.73 -11.57 -9.86
C GLY A 178 10.31 -11.03 -9.93
N GLY A 179 9.49 -11.33 -8.91
CA GLY A 179 8.05 -11.04 -8.93
C GLY A 179 7.26 -12.09 -9.72
N VAL A 180 5.95 -11.86 -9.87
CA VAL A 180 5.07 -12.76 -10.61
C VAL A 180 4.95 -12.32 -12.07
N ALA A 181 5.57 -13.07 -12.98
CA ALA A 181 5.56 -12.74 -14.41
C ALA A 181 4.15 -12.66 -15.03
N GLU A 182 3.20 -13.47 -14.55
CA GLU A 182 1.79 -13.43 -14.99
C GLU A 182 1.07 -12.14 -14.56
N GLU A 183 1.57 -11.46 -13.52
CA GLU A 183 1.06 -10.17 -13.03
C GLU A 183 1.80 -8.97 -13.66
N GLY A 184 2.72 -9.24 -14.58
CA GLY A 184 3.51 -8.22 -15.27
C GLY A 184 4.60 -7.59 -14.39
N GLU A 185 4.98 -8.26 -13.30
CA GLU A 185 6.05 -7.80 -12.41
C GLU A 185 7.41 -8.23 -12.93
N GLU A 186 8.36 -7.29 -12.91
CA GLU A 186 9.78 -7.52 -13.16
C GLU A 186 10.57 -6.81 -12.06
N ILE A 187 11.07 -7.61 -11.11
CA ILE A 187 11.68 -7.12 -9.88
C ILE A 187 13.15 -7.57 -9.79
N GLU A 188 14.05 -6.61 -9.65
CA GLU A 188 15.47 -6.87 -9.45
C GLU A 188 15.83 -6.85 -7.95
N PRO A 189 16.47 -7.90 -7.40
CA PRO A 189 16.99 -7.86 -6.04
C PRO A 189 18.24 -6.97 -5.96
N VAL A 190 18.27 -6.03 -5.01
CA VAL A 190 19.35 -5.09 -4.77
C VAL A 190 19.94 -5.31 -3.39
N VAL A 191 21.19 -5.80 -3.32
CA VAL A 191 21.95 -5.86 -2.08
C VAL A 191 22.78 -4.58 -1.95
N VAL A 192 22.59 -3.83 -0.87
CA VAL A 192 23.28 -2.55 -0.64
C VAL A 192 23.77 -2.43 0.80
N GLY A 193 24.95 -1.83 1.00
CA GLY A 193 25.43 -1.51 2.34
C GLY A 193 24.58 -0.43 2.99
N TYR A 194 24.36 -0.50 4.31
CA TYR A 194 23.51 0.46 5.03
C TYR A 194 23.90 1.93 4.79
N ASP A 195 25.19 2.24 4.87
CA ASP A 195 25.68 3.62 4.70
C ASP A 195 25.48 4.12 3.27
N GLU A 196 25.60 3.23 2.27
CA GLU A 196 25.30 3.56 0.87
C GLU A 196 23.79 3.75 0.66
N ALA A 197 22.94 2.95 1.31
CA ALA A 197 21.49 3.14 1.25
C ALA A 197 21.07 4.51 1.81
N LEU A 198 21.71 4.96 2.90
CA LEU A 198 21.50 6.34 3.40
C LEU A 198 22.00 7.41 2.44
N ALA A 199 23.15 7.19 1.79
CA ALA A 199 23.65 8.10 0.76
C ALA A 199 22.66 8.19 -0.43
N MET A 200 22.09 7.05 -0.84
CA MET A 200 21.06 6.98 -1.88
C MET A 200 19.78 7.72 -1.50
N VAL A 201 19.39 7.72 -0.21
CA VAL A 201 18.28 8.59 0.26
C VAL A 201 18.67 10.06 0.15
N ALA A 202 19.88 10.42 0.57
CA ALA A 202 20.33 11.81 0.58
C ALA A 202 20.46 12.42 -0.82
N ASP A 203 20.85 11.62 -1.83
CA ASP A 203 21.02 12.08 -3.21
C ASP A 203 19.83 11.77 -4.14
N GLY A 204 18.75 11.16 -3.61
CA GLY A 204 17.51 10.91 -4.34
C GLY A 204 17.51 9.66 -5.23
N ARG A 205 18.48 8.76 -5.09
CA ARG A 205 18.42 7.41 -5.68
C ARG A 205 17.41 6.50 -4.98
N ILE A 206 17.08 6.75 -3.72
CA ILE A 206 15.94 6.16 -2.99
C ILE A 206 14.96 7.28 -2.65
N VAL A 207 13.75 7.19 -3.21
CA VAL A 207 12.67 8.18 -3.03
C VAL A 207 11.35 7.55 -2.61
N ASP A 208 11.39 6.30 -2.15
CA ASP A 208 10.21 5.59 -1.66
C ASP A 208 10.02 5.78 -0.15
N GLY A 209 8.84 6.26 0.27
CA GLY A 209 8.57 6.68 1.64
C GLY A 209 8.68 5.54 2.66
N LYS A 210 8.11 4.36 2.38
CA LYS A 210 8.18 3.20 3.30
C LYS A 210 9.64 2.72 3.46
N THR A 211 10.42 2.75 2.39
CA THR A 211 11.85 2.40 2.41
C THR A 211 12.64 3.39 3.25
N VAL A 212 12.47 4.69 3.04
CA VAL A 212 13.16 5.71 3.86
C VAL A 212 12.82 5.53 5.34
N ILE A 213 11.56 5.29 5.69
CA ILE A 213 11.14 5.03 7.08
C ILE A 213 11.89 3.83 7.68
N LEU A 214 11.97 2.71 6.94
CA LEU A 214 12.67 1.51 7.40
C LEU A 214 14.18 1.71 7.53
N LEU A 215 14.82 2.44 6.61
CA LEU A 215 16.25 2.78 6.69
C LEU A 215 16.57 3.65 7.91
N GLN A 216 15.70 4.61 8.23
CA GLN A 216 15.84 5.44 9.43
C GLN A 216 15.63 4.61 10.70
N TRP A 217 14.66 3.69 10.70
CA TRP A 217 14.47 2.76 11.82
C TRP A 217 15.70 1.87 12.04
N ALA A 218 16.31 1.35 10.97
CA ALA A 218 17.51 0.53 11.06
C ALA A 218 18.69 1.27 11.70
N GLY A 219 18.89 2.55 11.37
CA GLY A 219 19.93 3.38 12.00
C GLY A 219 19.72 3.65 13.49
N LEU A 220 18.47 3.59 13.96
CA LEU A 220 18.13 3.80 15.36
C LEU A 220 18.19 2.51 16.19
N ASN A 221 18.10 1.34 15.56
CA ASN A 221 17.83 0.07 16.26
C ASN A 221 18.79 -1.07 15.91
N LEU A 222 19.45 -1.04 14.75
CA LEU A 222 20.31 -2.13 14.27
C LEU A 222 21.79 -1.75 14.18
N PHE A 223 22.09 -0.51 13.79
CA PHE A 223 23.43 -0.10 13.32
C PHE A 223 24.09 1.03 14.10
#